data_AF-A0A397V0T9-F1
#
_entry.id   AF-A0A397V0T9-F1
#
_cell.length_a   1.000
_cell.length_b   1.000
_cell.length_c   1.000
_cell.angle_alpha   90.00
_cell.angle_beta   90.00
_cell.angle_gamma   90.00
#
_symmetry.space_group_name_H-M   'P 1'
#
loop_
_entity.id
_entity.type
_entity.pdbx_description
1 polymer ?
#
loop_
_entity_poly.entity_id
_entity_poly.type
_entity_poly.pdbx_seq_one_letter_code
_entity_poly.pdbx_strand_id
1 'polypeptide(L)'
;MNEKERKEEIIKINTAVGHVMHIIGLVAYYLGIKLPFLVINKGHKSFAKGSIHGIPISKRPLYLTDKNSEDFTIGMAMLNYNIAYLCHTQGVDIPYSKVSHTLQNLFLCCQAANLGR
;
A
#
# COMPACT_ATOMS: atom_id res chain seq x y z
N MET A 1 -27.68 3.39 -4.24
CA MET A 1 -26.54 3.88 -5.06
C MET A 1 -26.76 3.45 -6.49
N ASN A 2 -26.72 4.37 -7.44
CA ASN A 2 -26.89 4.04 -8.86
C ASN A 2 -25.59 3.44 -9.44
N GLU A 3 -25.68 2.76 -10.59
CA GLU A 3 -24.51 2.07 -11.19
C GLU A 3 -23.37 3.02 -11.59
N LYS A 4 -23.71 4.26 -11.97
CA LYS A 4 -22.76 5.30 -12.38
C LYS A 4 -21.98 5.84 -11.17
N GLU A 5 -22.66 6.15 -10.07
CA GLU A 5 -22.08 6.57 -8.79
C GLU A 5 -21.09 5.53 -8.28
N ARG A 6 -21.49 4.25 -8.29
CA ARG A 6 -20.64 3.14 -7.86
C ARG A 6 -19.34 3.02 -8.67
N LYS A 7 -19.43 3.18 -10.00
CA LYS A 7 -18.24 3.18 -10.87
C LYS A 7 -17.32 4.36 -10.57
N GLU A 8 -17.88 5.52 -10.31
CA GLU A 8 -17.12 6.72 -9.98
C GLU A 8 -16.38 6.57 -8.63
N GLU A 9 -17.02 5.98 -7.62
CA GLU A 9 -16.39 5.68 -6.34
C GLU A 9 -15.20 4.72 -6.49
N ILE A 10 -15.36 3.65 -7.27
CA ILE A 10 -14.27 2.70 -7.54
C ILE A 10 -13.08 3.40 -8.21
N ILE A 11 -13.33 4.30 -9.16
CA ILE A 11 -12.27 5.09 -9.82
C ILE A 11 -11.55 5.98 -8.80
N LYS A 12 -12.29 6.64 -7.90
CA LYS A 12 -11.71 7.48 -6.83
C LYS A 12 -10.82 6.65 -5.91
N ILE A 13 -11.29 5.48 -5.48
CA ILE A 13 -10.51 4.55 -4.64
C ILE A 13 -9.22 4.13 -5.35
N ASN A 14 -9.32 3.68 -6.61
CA ASN A 14 -8.16 3.21 -7.37
C ASN A 14 -7.13 4.31 -7.59
N THR A 15 -7.60 5.53 -7.87
CA THR A 15 -6.75 6.71 -8.01
C THR A 15 -6.02 7.02 -6.70
N ALA A 16 -6.73 7.04 -5.58
CA ALA A 16 -6.15 7.29 -4.26
C ALA A 16 -5.09 6.23 -3.89
N VAL A 17 -5.39 4.95 -4.06
CA VAL A 17 -4.44 3.85 -3.82
C VAL A 17 -3.20 3.99 -4.70
N GLY A 18 -3.38 4.38 -5.97
CA GLY A 18 -2.27 4.67 -6.89
C GLY A 18 -1.33 5.77 -6.39
N HIS A 19 -1.88 6.87 -5.85
CA HIS A 19 -1.06 7.94 -5.25
C HIS A 19 -0.33 7.47 -4.00
N VAL A 20 -1.00 6.75 -3.10
CA VAL A 20 -0.39 6.18 -1.89
C VAL A 20 0.79 5.28 -2.25
N MET A 21 0.59 4.35 -3.19
CA MET A 21 1.65 3.49 -3.70
C MET A 21 2.85 4.28 -4.24
N HIS A 22 2.58 5.33 -5.02
CA HIS A 22 3.64 6.15 -5.60
C HIS A 22 4.46 6.85 -4.51
N ILE A 23 3.81 7.43 -3.51
CA ILE A 23 4.49 8.07 -2.38
C ILE A 23 5.31 7.04 -1.59
N ILE A 24 4.75 5.87 -1.28
CA ILE A 24 5.47 4.79 -0.59
C ILE A 24 6.71 4.36 -1.37
N GLY A 25 6.58 4.23 -2.70
CA GLY A 25 7.70 3.90 -3.59
C GLY A 25 8.81 4.94 -3.54
N LEU A 26 8.45 6.24 -3.56
CA LEU A 26 9.40 7.34 -3.44
C LEU A 26 10.06 7.36 -2.06
N VAL A 27 9.29 7.25 -0.98
CA VAL A 27 9.82 7.23 0.39
C VAL A 27 10.79 6.07 0.56
N ALA A 28 10.40 4.86 0.18
CA ALA A 28 11.28 3.69 0.25
C ALA A 28 12.56 3.88 -0.59
N TYR A 29 12.44 4.46 -1.79
CA TYR A 29 13.57 4.73 -2.66
C TYR A 29 14.56 5.73 -2.04
N TYR A 30 14.09 6.88 -1.56
CA TYR A 30 14.93 7.92 -0.96
C TYR A 30 15.57 7.48 0.35
N LEU A 31 14.90 6.63 1.12
CA LEU A 31 15.43 6.07 2.36
C LEU A 31 16.37 4.87 2.13
N GLY A 32 16.47 4.36 0.90
CA GLY A 32 17.26 3.16 0.60
C GLY A 32 16.67 1.86 1.20
N ILE A 33 15.35 1.83 1.46
CA ILE A 33 14.69 0.74 2.16
C ILE A 33 14.04 -0.23 1.18
N LYS A 34 14.40 -1.51 1.29
CA LYS A 34 13.73 -2.58 0.56
C LYS A 34 12.41 -2.94 1.25
N LEU A 35 11.30 -2.77 0.53
CA LEU A 35 9.98 -3.13 1.02
C LEU A 35 9.79 -4.66 1.09
N PRO A 36 9.08 -5.18 2.11
CA PRO A 36 8.72 -6.59 2.23
C PRO A 36 7.93 -7.12 1.03
N PHE A 37 6.99 -6.32 0.53
CA PHE A 37 6.21 -6.62 -0.67
C PHE A 37 6.58 -5.62 -1.78
N LEU A 38 6.97 -6.14 -2.95
CA LEU A 38 7.27 -5.28 -4.09
C LEU A 38 5.97 -4.71 -4.67
N VAL A 39 5.88 -3.39 -4.67
CA VAL A 39 4.79 -2.63 -5.26
C VAL A 39 5.15 -2.33 -6.72
N ILE A 40 4.31 -2.77 -7.66
CA ILE A 40 4.53 -2.55 -9.10
C ILE A 40 3.44 -1.62 -9.62
N ASN A 41 3.85 -0.43 -10.03
CA ASN A 41 2.97 0.57 -10.61
C ASN A 41 2.73 0.26 -12.11
N LYS A 42 1.47 0.02 -12.47
CA LYS A 42 0.99 -0.09 -13.86
C LYS A 42 -0.27 0.77 -14.06
N GLY A 43 -0.32 1.95 -13.44
CA GLY A 43 -1.50 2.80 -13.43
C GLY A 43 -2.70 2.09 -12.78
N HIS A 44 -3.82 1.99 -13.50
CA HIS A 44 -5.05 1.35 -13.01
C HIS A 44 -4.97 -0.19 -12.88
N LYS A 45 -3.84 -0.82 -13.25
CA LYS A 45 -3.60 -2.27 -13.11
C LYS A 45 -2.42 -2.59 -12.19
N SER A 46 -2.22 -1.75 -11.18
CA SER A 46 -1.13 -1.90 -10.22
C SER A 46 -1.30 -3.12 -9.31
N PHE A 47 -0.20 -3.67 -8.81
CA PHE A 47 -0.23 -4.86 -7.97
C PHE A 47 0.91 -4.93 -6.95
N ALA A 48 0.66 -5.60 -5.84
CA ALA A 48 1.67 -6.02 -4.88
C ALA A 48 2.11 -7.46 -5.19
N LYS A 49 3.37 -7.77 -4.96
CA LYS A 49 3.88 -9.15 -4.97
C LYS A 49 4.83 -9.38 -3.82
N GLY A 50 4.82 -10.58 -3.26
CA GLY A 50 5.72 -10.98 -2.17
C GLY A 50 6.46 -12.26 -2.48
N SER A 51 7.36 -12.61 -1.58
CA SER A 51 7.87 -13.97 -1.47
C SER A 51 7.94 -14.35 0.00
N ILE A 52 7.46 -15.55 0.34
CA ILE A 52 7.63 -16.15 1.66
C ILE A 52 8.62 -17.30 1.48
N HIS A 53 9.75 -17.25 2.19
CA HIS A 53 10.80 -18.28 2.12
C HIS A 53 11.28 -18.60 0.69
N GLY A 54 11.40 -17.59 -0.17
CA GLY A 54 11.81 -17.76 -1.56
C GLY A 54 10.70 -18.27 -2.50
N ILE A 55 9.54 -18.65 -1.97
CA ILE A 55 8.37 -19.04 -2.75
C ILE A 55 7.66 -17.76 -3.20
N PRO A 56 7.50 -17.51 -4.52
CA PRO A 56 6.75 -16.36 -5.01
C PRO A 56 5.29 -16.46 -4.57
N ILE A 57 4.79 -15.42 -3.91
CA ILE A 57 3.35 -15.29 -3.63
C ILE A 57 2.67 -14.73 -4.87
N SER A 58 1.44 -15.17 -5.12
CA SER A 58 0.57 -14.62 -6.15
C SER A 58 0.52 -13.09 -6.09
N LYS A 59 0.58 -12.45 -7.25
CA LYS A 59 0.37 -11.01 -7.40
C LYS A 59 -1.03 -10.67 -6.92
N ARG A 60 -1.18 -9.62 -6.11
CA ARG A 60 -2.48 -9.14 -5.64
C ARG A 60 -2.76 -7.74 -6.19
N PRO A 61 -3.95 -7.48 -6.74
CA PRO A 61 -4.30 -6.20 -7.32
C PRO A 61 -4.33 -5.12 -6.24
N LEU A 62 -3.85 -3.93 -6.60
CA LEU A 62 -4.00 -2.70 -5.82
C LEU A 62 -5.03 -1.77 -6.50
N TYR A 63 -6.01 -2.39 -7.16
CA TYR A 63 -7.16 -1.74 -7.76
C TYR A 63 -8.41 -2.60 -7.52
N LEU A 64 -9.51 -1.94 -7.20
CA LEU A 64 -10.81 -2.51 -6.99
C LEU A 64 -11.59 -2.56 -8.30
N THR A 65 -12.33 -3.65 -8.46
CA THR A 65 -13.33 -3.90 -9.49
C THR A 65 -14.47 -4.67 -8.81
N ASP A 66 -15.58 -4.81 -9.52
CA ASP A 66 -16.75 -5.54 -9.03
C ASP A 66 -16.49 -7.03 -8.73
N LYS A 67 -15.38 -7.57 -9.23
CA LYS A 67 -15.11 -9.02 -9.24
C LYS A 67 -13.87 -9.43 -8.43
N ASN A 68 -13.16 -8.49 -7.81
CA ASN A 68 -11.86 -8.78 -7.17
C ASN A 68 -11.73 -8.23 -5.74
N SER A 69 -12.84 -8.01 -5.03
CA SER A 69 -12.82 -7.39 -3.71
C SER A 69 -11.93 -8.13 -2.71
N GLU A 70 -11.97 -9.48 -2.68
CA GLU A 70 -11.13 -10.28 -1.80
C GLU A 70 -9.63 -10.13 -2.13
N ASP A 71 -9.29 -10.27 -3.41
CA ASP A 71 -7.93 -10.11 -3.92
C ASP A 71 -7.37 -8.69 -3.66
N PHE A 72 -8.23 -7.68 -3.81
CA PHE A 72 -7.92 -6.28 -3.52
C PHE A 72 -7.68 -6.08 -2.03
N THR A 73 -8.50 -6.66 -1.14
CA THR A 73 -8.30 -6.58 0.31
C THR A 73 -6.96 -7.20 0.72
N ILE A 74 -6.57 -8.33 0.14
CA ILE A 74 -5.24 -8.93 0.39
C ILE A 74 -4.14 -7.99 -0.12
N GLY A 75 -4.32 -7.39 -1.31
CA GLY A 75 -3.39 -6.37 -1.83
C GLY A 75 -3.22 -5.18 -0.89
N MET A 76 -4.33 -4.64 -0.37
CA MET A 76 -4.31 -3.56 0.61
C MET A 76 -3.65 -3.96 1.93
N ALA A 77 -3.81 -5.21 2.38
CA ALA A 77 -3.09 -5.72 3.54
C ALA A 77 -1.57 -5.74 3.31
N MET A 78 -1.12 -6.19 2.13
CA MET A 78 0.30 -6.12 1.75
C MET A 78 0.82 -4.68 1.71
N LEU A 79 0.05 -3.74 1.18
CA LEU A 79 0.41 -2.33 1.12
C LEU A 79 0.50 -1.71 2.53
N ASN A 80 -0.49 -1.98 3.39
CA ASN A 80 -0.49 -1.50 4.76
C ASN A 80 0.64 -2.09 5.60
N TYR A 81 1.01 -3.35 5.36
CA TYR A 81 2.20 -3.94 5.96
C TYR A 81 3.48 -3.21 5.54
N ASN A 82 3.63 -2.88 4.24
CA ASN A 82 4.76 -2.08 3.78
C ASN A 82 4.83 -0.70 4.47
N ILE A 83 3.69 -0.04 4.70
CA ILE A 83 3.66 1.24 5.42
C ILE A 83 4.07 1.06 6.87
N ALA A 84 3.52 0.07 7.57
CA ALA A 84 3.90 -0.22 8.96
C ALA A 84 5.39 -0.56 9.07
N TYR A 85 5.92 -1.32 8.11
CA TYR A 85 7.36 -1.61 8.02
C TYR A 85 8.19 -0.34 7.82
N LEU A 86 7.78 0.56 6.92
CA LEU A 86 8.46 1.86 6.77
C LEU A 86 8.42 2.65 8.08
N CYS A 87 7.25 2.80 8.72
CA CYS A 87 7.16 3.44 10.04
C CYS A 87 8.17 2.84 11.03
N HIS A 88 8.19 1.51 11.13
CA HIS A 88 9.10 0.80 12.04
C HIS A 88 10.57 1.12 11.74
N THR A 89 10.98 1.11 10.47
CA THR A 89 12.37 1.47 10.08
C THR A 89 12.72 2.92 10.42
N GLN A 90 11.74 3.81 10.54
CA GLN A 90 11.93 5.21 10.94
C GLN A 90 11.72 5.43 12.44
N GLY A 91 11.62 4.35 13.24
CA GLY A 91 11.44 4.40 14.70
C GLY A 91 10.01 4.71 15.16
N VAL A 92 9.02 4.59 14.28
CA VAL A 92 7.59 4.79 14.60
C VAL A 92 6.91 3.43 14.73
N ASP A 93 6.43 3.10 15.93
CA ASP A 93 5.67 1.88 16.17
C ASP A 93 4.19 2.05 15.81
N ILE A 94 3.63 1.09 15.06
CA ILE A 94 2.23 1.11 14.62
C ILE A 94 1.50 -0.07 15.28
N PRO A 95 0.53 0.19 16.19
CA PRO A 95 -0.25 -0.86 16.80
C PRO A 95 -0.99 -1.71 15.75
N TYR A 96 -1.07 -3.02 15.96
CA TYR A 96 -1.72 -3.95 15.03
C TYR A 96 -3.13 -3.51 14.61
N SER A 97 -3.94 -3.03 15.57
CA SER A 97 -5.30 -2.55 15.32
C SER A 97 -5.38 -1.32 14.41
N LYS A 98 -4.27 -0.60 14.22
CA LYS A 98 -4.18 0.61 13.38
C LYS A 98 -3.43 0.38 12.07
N VAL A 99 -2.96 -0.83 11.78
CA VAL A 99 -2.18 -1.12 10.55
C VAL A 99 -2.98 -0.76 9.29
N SER A 100 -4.30 -0.95 9.30
CA SER A 100 -5.18 -0.63 8.18
C SER A 100 -5.37 0.87 7.92
N HIS A 101 -4.91 1.76 8.81
CA HIS A 101 -5.04 3.20 8.66
C HIS A 101 -3.99 3.77 7.68
N THR A 102 -4.14 3.42 6.40
CA THR A 102 -3.17 3.67 5.31
C THR A 102 -2.60 5.10 5.31
N LEU A 103 -3.46 6.11 5.20
CA LEU A 103 -3.03 7.51 5.07
C LEU A 103 -2.43 8.05 6.38
N GLN A 104 -3.03 7.70 7.52
CA GLN A 104 -2.55 8.13 8.83
C GLN A 104 -1.13 7.60 9.08
N ASN A 105 -0.90 6.32 8.79
CA ASN A 105 0.40 5.70 9.02
C ASN A 105 1.45 6.24 8.03
N LEU A 106 1.07 6.49 6.77
CA LEU A 106 1.96 7.13 5.81
C LEU A 106 2.37 8.55 6.27
N PHE A 107 1.41 9.32 6.77
CA PHE A 107 1.67 10.64 7.34
C PHE A 107 2.61 10.56 8.55
N LEU A 108 2.37 9.63 9.47
CA LEU A 108 3.26 9.41 10.63
C LEU A 108 4.68 9.03 10.20
N CYS A 109 4.84 8.19 9.18
CA CYS A 109 6.15 7.85 8.62
C CYS A 109 6.88 9.10 8.12
N CYS A 110 6.19 9.96 7.37
CA CYS A 110 6.76 11.20 6.85
C CYS A 110 7.09 12.24 7.95
N GLN A 111 6.50 12.11 9.14
CA GLN A 111 6.80 12.95 10.30
C GLN A 111 7.82 12.36 11.27
N ALA A 112 8.38 11.18 10.96
CA ALA A 112 9.34 10.54 11.83
C ALA A 112 10.56 11.43 12.08
N ALA A 113 10.97 11.56 13.35
CA ALA A 113 12.11 12.41 13.74
C ALA A 113 13.44 12.01 13.07
N ASN A 114 13.53 10.73 12.68
CA ASN A 114 14.70 10.12 12.06
C ASN A 114 14.50 9.84 10.57
N LEU A 115 13.58 10.55 9.90
CA LEU A 115 13.34 10.33 8.47
C LEU A 115 14.64 10.51 7.67
N GLY A 116 15.17 9.42 7.13
CA GLY A 116 16.37 9.42 6.28
C GLY A 116 17.69 9.66 7.00
N ARG A 117 17.75 9.43 8.33
CA ARG A 117 18.99 9.53 9.13
C ARG A 117 19.51 8.18 9.57
#